data_AF-A0A803W5S5-F1
#
_entry.id   AF-A0A803W5S5-F1
#
_cell.length_a   1.000
_cell.length_b   1.000
_cell.length_c   1.000
_cell.angle_alpha   90.00
_cell.angle_beta   90.00
_cell.angle_gamma   90.00
#
_symmetry.space_group_name_H-M   'P 1'
#
loop_
_entity.id
_entity.type
_entity.pdbx_description
1 polymer ?
#
loop_
_entity_poly.entity_id
_entity_poly.type
_entity_poly.pdbx_seq_one_letter_code
_entity_poly.pdbx_strand_id
1 'polypeptide(L)'
;GGGGGGGGGGGGGGGGGGGGGGGRRPRSLPGPGPGPGPLARCPPALCADPRALPSLPRLPRAPGRPWAASPPLTRCGRPGGRRVGLSRAFGSRRANTVRCSPSGSSGRGCASPGSISDNWPGYSLDLFTYPQHYYGDLEYVLIPHGIIVDRTERLAKDIVQDIGDNDIVVLCVLKGGYKFCADLVEHIKNLSRNSERFISMKVDFVRLKSYHNDQSMQDMQIIGGDDLSKLTGKNVLIVEDIVGTGRTMKVLLNNIEKYKPKMIKVASLLVKRTSRPDGYRPDYYGFEIPDLFVVGYALDYNEHFRDLNHICVINDHGKTKYRV
;
A
#
# COMPACT_ATOMS: atom_id res chain seq x y z
N GLY A 1 -11.78 -80.20 14.55
CA GLY A 1 -10.47 -79.71 14.12
C GLY A 1 -10.57 -78.22 13.87
N GLY A 2 -9.60 -77.45 14.38
CA GLY A 2 -9.43 -76.00 14.20
C GLY A 2 -10.49 -75.15 14.93
N GLY A 3 -10.17 -74.20 15.80
CA GLY A 3 -8.89 -73.58 16.14
C GLY A 3 -9.14 -72.08 16.36
N GLY A 4 -8.92 -71.62 17.60
CA GLY A 4 -8.64 -70.22 18.01
C GLY A 4 -9.73 -69.17 17.74
N GLY A 5 -10.07 -68.26 18.63
CA GLY A 5 -9.53 -67.88 19.93
C GLY A 5 -10.04 -66.48 20.29
N GLY A 6 -9.82 -66.08 21.54
CA GLY A 6 -9.86 -64.69 21.95
C GLY A 6 -11.07 -64.30 22.80
N GLY A 7 -10.79 -63.88 24.03
CA GLY A 7 -11.66 -62.98 24.76
C GLY A 7 -11.70 -63.18 26.27
N GLY A 8 -11.05 -62.25 26.98
CA GLY A 8 -11.76 -61.60 28.07
C GLY A 8 -11.25 -61.84 29.49
N GLY A 9 -11.05 -60.71 30.18
CA GLY A 9 -11.20 -60.56 31.63
C GLY A 9 -9.99 -61.03 32.43
N GLY A 10 -9.47 -60.28 33.41
CA GLY A 10 -10.10 -59.24 34.19
C GLY A 10 -9.80 -59.52 35.66
N GLY A 11 -9.46 -58.46 36.40
CA GLY A 11 -9.34 -58.48 37.86
C GLY A 11 -8.04 -59.08 38.38
N GLY A 12 -7.40 -58.54 39.41
CA GLY A 12 -7.74 -57.45 40.30
C GLY A 12 -6.84 -57.55 41.54
N GLY A 13 -6.65 -56.42 42.23
CA GLY A 13 -6.18 -56.33 43.62
C GLY A 13 -4.73 -56.74 43.89
N GLY A 14 -3.95 -56.06 44.72
CA GLY A 14 -4.23 -54.95 45.62
C GLY A 14 -3.09 -54.84 46.63
N GLY A 15 -2.90 -53.64 47.17
CA GLY A 15 -2.14 -53.33 48.39
C GLY A 15 -0.61 -53.30 48.22
N GLY A 16 0.13 -52.30 48.67
CA GLY A 16 -0.17 -51.11 49.47
C GLY A 16 1.14 -50.67 50.14
N GLY A 17 1.31 -49.37 50.39
CA GLY A 17 2.28 -48.91 51.40
C GLY A 17 3.09 -47.65 51.07
N GLY A 18 2.72 -46.55 51.72
CA GLY A 18 3.58 -45.40 52.07
C GLY A 18 3.70 -44.35 50.96
N GLY A 19 3.42 -43.06 51.16
CA GLY A 19 3.26 -42.26 52.37
C GLY A 19 3.77 -40.85 52.02
N GLY A 20 3.02 -39.80 52.39
CA GLY A 20 3.46 -38.41 52.18
C GLY A 20 2.31 -37.47 51.84
N GLY A 21 1.63 -36.99 52.87
CA GLY A 21 0.52 -36.05 52.76
C GLY A 21 0.95 -34.60 52.47
N GLY A 22 -0.04 -33.77 52.18
CA GLY A 22 0.11 -32.31 52.13
C GLY A 22 -0.88 -31.63 51.20
N GLY A 23 -2.17 -31.64 51.57
CA GLY A 23 -3.23 -31.07 50.76
C GLY A 23 -3.22 -29.55 50.64
N ARG A 24 -3.73 -29.04 49.51
CA ARG A 24 -4.37 -27.72 49.42
C ARG A 24 -5.59 -27.79 48.49
N ARG A 25 -6.68 -27.20 48.97
CA ARG A 25 -8.03 -27.14 48.40
C ARG A 25 -8.07 -26.47 47.00
N PRO A 26 -9.06 -26.80 46.15
CA PRO A 26 -9.29 -26.08 44.90
C PRO A 26 -9.84 -24.68 45.19
N ARG A 27 -9.25 -23.66 44.57
CA ARG A 27 -9.74 -22.27 44.63
C ARG A 27 -10.96 -22.10 43.72
N SER A 28 -12.00 -21.53 44.30
CA SER A 28 -13.24 -21.09 43.70
C SER A 28 -13.04 -19.99 42.64
N LEU A 29 -13.87 -20.05 41.60
CA LEU A 29 -14.01 -19.07 40.53
C LEU A 29 -14.41 -17.68 41.08
N PRO A 30 -13.90 -16.57 40.53
CA PRO A 30 -14.36 -15.23 40.90
C PRO A 30 -15.71 -14.91 40.25
N GLY A 31 -16.64 -14.38 41.06
CA GLY A 31 -17.95 -13.90 40.63
C GLY A 31 -17.91 -12.61 39.80
N PRO A 32 -19.02 -12.22 39.17
CA PRO A 32 -19.09 -11.08 38.27
C PRO A 32 -19.01 -9.75 39.06
N GLY A 33 -18.12 -8.86 38.61
CA GLY A 33 -17.95 -7.52 39.15
C GLY A 33 -19.13 -6.58 38.82
N PRO A 34 -19.27 -5.46 39.54
CA PRO A 34 -20.39 -4.55 39.39
C PRO A 34 -20.34 -3.79 38.06
N GLY A 35 -21.51 -3.62 37.45
CA GLY A 35 -21.70 -3.02 36.12
C GLY A 35 -21.35 -1.54 36.01
N PRO A 36 -21.28 -1.01 34.77
CA PRO A 36 -20.83 0.34 34.51
C PRO A 36 -21.87 1.39 34.95
N GLY A 37 -21.42 2.39 35.70
CA GLY A 37 -22.19 3.57 36.06
C GLY A 37 -22.53 4.47 34.86
N PRO A 38 -23.51 5.37 35.01
CA PRO A 38 -24.10 6.09 33.89
C PRO A 38 -23.16 7.14 33.27
N LEU A 39 -23.27 7.23 31.94
CA LEU A 39 -22.56 8.11 31.02
C LEU A 39 -22.69 9.60 31.42
N ALA A 40 -21.54 10.26 31.55
CA ALA A 40 -21.47 11.72 31.66
C ALA A 40 -21.98 12.35 30.36
N ARG A 41 -23.01 13.19 30.49
CA ARG A 41 -23.64 13.95 29.40
C ARG A 41 -22.69 15.02 28.85
N CYS A 42 -22.56 15.08 27.53
CA CYS A 42 -22.02 16.24 26.83
C CYS A 42 -22.96 17.45 27.02
N PRO A 43 -22.45 18.66 27.30
CA PRO A 43 -23.26 19.87 27.27
C PRO A 43 -23.60 20.28 25.82
N PRO A 44 -24.78 20.86 25.57
CA PRO A 44 -25.24 21.24 24.24
C PRO A 44 -24.55 22.52 23.72
N ALA A 45 -24.55 22.63 22.39
CA ALA A 45 -24.02 23.71 21.58
C ALA A 45 -24.43 25.11 22.04
N LEU A 46 -23.43 26.00 22.18
CA LEU A 46 -23.65 27.44 22.20
C LEU A 46 -23.69 27.95 20.76
N CYS A 47 -24.89 28.35 20.34
CA CYS A 47 -25.10 29.15 19.14
C CYS A 47 -24.37 30.50 19.31
N ALA A 48 -23.39 30.78 18.45
CA ALA A 48 -22.76 32.10 18.37
C ALA A 48 -23.51 32.97 17.36
N ASP A 49 -23.90 34.15 17.83
CA ASP A 49 -24.58 35.24 17.13
C ASP A 49 -23.74 35.78 15.95
N PRO A 50 -24.27 35.91 14.71
CA PRO A 50 -23.50 36.36 13.54
C PRO A 50 -23.27 37.89 13.47
N ARG A 51 -23.36 38.64 14.59
CA ARG A 51 -23.11 40.10 14.61
C ARG A 51 -22.17 40.54 15.73
N ALA A 52 -20.91 40.11 15.66
CA ALA A 52 -19.83 40.74 16.43
C ALA A 52 -18.49 40.62 15.69
N LEU A 53 -18.16 41.64 14.90
CA LEU A 53 -16.80 41.84 14.36
C LEU A 53 -16.07 42.85 15.25
N PRO A 54 -14.95 42.50 15.91
CA PRO A 54 -14.02 43.49 16.43
C PRO A 54 -13.09 43.98 15.31
N SER A 55 -12.98 45.30 15.21
CA SER A 55 -12.14 46.04 14.27
C SER A 55 -10.65 45.74 14.43
N LEU A 56 -9.98 45.34 13.34
CA LEU A 56 -8.52 45.22 13.26
C LEU A 56 -7.85 46.60 13.04
N PRO A 57 -6.68 46.86 13.65
CA PRO A 57 -5.93 48.10 13.45
C PRO A 57 -5.24 48.14 12.08
N ARG A 58 -5.24 49.33 11.47
CA ARG A 58 -4.63 49.63 10.15
C ARG A 58 -3.10 49.64 10.22
N LEU A 59 -2.45 48.90 9.33
CA LEU A 59 -1.00 49.01 9.07
C LEU A 59 -0.69 50.14 8.07
N PRO A 60 0.47 50.82 8.19
CA PRO A 60 0.84 51.94 7.32
C PRO A 60 1.30 51.48 5.92
N ARG A 61 0.95 52.29 4.91
CA ARG A 61 1.32 52.11 3.49
C ARG A 61 2.79 52.43 3.24
N ALA A 62 3.51 51.54 2.57
CA ALA A 62 4.80 51.80 1.95
C ALA A 62 4.64 52.34 0.50
N PRO A 63 5.55 53.19 0.01
CA PRO A 63 5.40 53.90 -1.26
C PRO A 63 5.75 53.04 -2.48
N GLY A 64 5.04 53.31 -3.59
CA GLY A 64 5.00 52.49 -4.80
C GLY A 64 6.21 52.60 -5.73
N ARG A 65 6.29 51.60 -6.61
CA ARG A 65 7.04 51.59 -7.88
C ARG A 65 6.20 50.89 -8.97
N PRO A 66 6.40 51.22 -10.25
CA PRO A 66 5.35 51.21 -11.25
C PRO A 66 5.13 49.87 -11.96
N TRP A 67 3.91 49.75 -12.49
CA TRP A 67 3.31 48.67 -13.25
C TRP A 67 4.12 48.30 -14.50
N ALA A 68 4.54 47.03 -14.62
CA ALA A 68 5.07 46.47 -15.86
C ALA A 68 3.90 46.00 -16.75
N ALA A 69 3.86 46.53 -17.97
CA ALA A 69 2.84 46.29 -18.97
C ALA A 69 2.90 44.85 -19.54
N SER A 70 1.73 44.26 -19.77
CA SER A 70 1.55 43.02 -20.53
C SER A 70 1.72 43.27 -22.04
N PRO A 71 2.27 42.31 -22.81
CA PRO A 71 2.42 42.48 -24.26
C PRO A 71 1.10 42.21 -25.03
N PRO A 72 0.92 42.80 -26.22
CA PRO A 72 -0.36 42.83 -26.92
C PRO A 72 -0.67 41.55 -27.71
N LEU A 73 -1.97 41.22 -27.75
CA LEU A 73 -2.60 40.20 -28.59
C LEU A 73 -2.56 40.63 -30.06
N THR A 74 -1.95 39.82 -30.91
CA THR A 74 -2.00 39.96 -32.37
C THR A 74 -3.31 39.40 -32.95
N ARG A 75 -3.92 40.24 -33.77
CA ARG A 75 -5.17 40.05 -34.52
C ARG A 75 -4.85 39.30 -35.82
N CYS A 76 -5.39 38.10 -36.01
CA CYS A 76 -5.38 37.41 -37.30
C CYS A 76 -6.77 37.45 -37.95
N GLY A 77 -6.81 37.93 -39.19
CA GLY A 77 -8.01 38.23 -39.96
C GLY A 77 -8.72 37.02 -40.57
N ARG A 78 -9.99 37.24 -40.92
CA ARG A 78 -10.83 36.38 -41.75
C ARG A 78 -10.37 36.42 -43.23
N PRO A 79 -10.63 35.34 -43.98
CA PRO A 79 -11.66 35.40 -45.03
C PRO A 79 -12.61 34.18 -44.93
N GLY A 80 -13.91 34.31 -45.18
CA GLY A 80 -14.50 34.38 -46.51
C GLY A 80 -15.06 33.00 -46.88
N GLY A 81 -16.37 32.80 -46.78
CA GLY A 81 -17.00 31.48 -46.79
C GLY A 81 -17.25 30.87 -48.17
N ARG A 82 -17.53 29.55 -48.17
CA ARG A 82 -18.40 28.86 -49.14
C ARG A 82 -19.15 27.73 -48.40
N ARG A 83 -20.46 27.67 -48.61
CA ARG A 83 -21.35 26.56 -48.22
C ARG A 83 -21.19 25.41 -49.20
N VAL A 84 -21.14 24.18 -48.71
CA VAL A 84 -21.77 23.01 -49.34
C VAL A 84 -22.26 22.08 -48.21
N GLY A 85 -23.49 21.58 -48.35
CA GLY A 85 -24.19 20.81 -47.31
C GLY A 85 -24.01 19.29 -47.38
N LEU A 86 -24.51 18.66 -46.30
CA LEU A 86 -24.91 17.26 -46.10
C LEU A 86 -23.90 16.13 -46.41
N SER A 87 -23.47 15.42 -45.37
CA SER A 87 -24.09 14.12 -44.99
C SER A 87 -23.38 13.44 -43.82
N ARG A 88 -24.16 12.62 -43.12
CA ARG A 88 -23.83 11.79 -41.95
C ARG A 88 -22.58 10.91 -42.14
N ALA A 89 -21.78 10.76 -41.10
CA ALA A 89 -21.16 9.48 -40.73
C ALA A 89 -20.73 9.48 -39.26
N PHE A 90 -21.27 8.52 -38.52
CA PHE A 90 -20.83 8.06 -37.20
C PHE A 90 -19.35 7.66 -37.27
N GLY A 91 -18.55 8.09 -36.29
CA GLY A 91 -17.13 7.72 -36.21
C GLY A 91 -16.60 7.87 -34.79
N SER A 92 -16.77 6.82 -34.00
CA SER A 92 -16.15 6.64 -32.68
C SER A 92 -14.64 6.82 -32.78
N ARG A 93 -14.10 7.88 -32.17
CA ARG A 93 -12.67 8.04 -31.97
C ARG A 93 -12.27 7.25 -30.73
N ARG A 94 -11.76 6.04 -30.94
CA ARG A 94 -11.01 5.30 -29.92
C ARG A 94 -9.79 6.14 -29.53
N ALA A 95 -9.67 6.44 -28.24
CA ALA A 95 -8.41 6.87 -27.65
C ALA A 95 -7.39 5.74 -27.82
N ASN A 96 -6.27 6.06 -28.45
CA ASN A 96 -5.20 5.12 -28.75
C ASN A 96 -4.41 4.86 -27.47
N THR A 97 -4.77 3.81 -26.72
CA THR A 97 -3.93 3.26 -25.66
C THR A 97 -2.74 2.58 -26.31
N VAL A 98 -1.53 3.03 -25.98
CA VAL A 98 -0.28 2.39 -26.38
C VAL A 98 -0.19 1.02 -25.71
N ARG A 99 -0.56 -0.02 -26.47
CA ARG A 99 -0.23 -1.42 -26.15
C ARG A 99 1.18 -1.69 -26.68
N CYS A 100 2.11 -2.04 -25.80
CA CYS A 100 3.35 -2.68 -26.23
C CYS A 100 3.03 -4.13 -26.64
N SER A 101 3.03 -4.38 -27.95
CA SER A 101 3.12 -5.73 -28.52
C SER A 101 4.59 -6.06 -28.81
N PRO A 102 5.06 -7.30 -28.58
CA PRO A 102 6.43 -7.68 -28.88
C PRO A 102 6.51 -8.07 -30.36
N SER A 103 6.97 -7.16 -31.20
CA SER A 103 7.45 -7.51 -32.54
C SER A 103 8.74 -6.74 -32.80
N GLY A 104 9.81 -7.50 -33.02
CA GLY A 104 11.18 -6.99 -33.05
C GLY A 104 11.43 -5.93 -34.11
N SER A 105 12.15 -4.90 -33.70
CA SER A 105 13.23 -4.30 -34.48
C SER A 105 14.08 -3.43 -33.54
N SER A 106 15.38 -3.46 -33.80
CA SER A 106 16.47 -2.86 -33.05
C SER A 106 16.39 -1.34 -32.92
N GLY A 107 16.73 -0.83 -31.73
CA GLY A 107 17.32 0.50 -31.56
C GLY A 107 16.49 1.49 -30.73
N ARG A 108 16.99 1.77 -29.51
CA ARG A 108 16.51 2.68 -28.45
C ARG A 108 15.40 2.08 -27.58
N GLY A 109 15.81 1.47 -26.47
CA GLY A 109 14.91 1.09 -25.39
C GLY A 109 14.27 2.35 -24.80
N CYS A 110 12.99 2.56 -25.09
CA CYS A 110 12.17 3.48 -24.32
C CYS A 110 12.12 2.95 -22.89
N ALA A 111 12.84 3.57 -21.97
CA ALA A 111 12.74 3.26 -20.55
C ALA A 111 11.29 3.43 -20.12
N SER A 112 10.69 2.37 -19.57
CA SER A 112 9.37 2.44 -18.96
C SER A 112 9.36 3.57 -17.91
N PRO A 113 8.33 4.42 -17.84
CA PRO A 113 8.25 5.48 -16.84
C PRO A 113 8.46 4.91 -15.44
N GLY A 114 9.48 5.38 -14.71
CA GLY A 114 9.80 4.93 -13.35
C GLY A 114 10.96 3.94 -13.23
N SER A 115 11.68 3.57 -14.30
CA SER A 115 12.88 2.73 -14.18
C SER A 115 14.11 3.56 -13.75
N ILE A 116 14.66 3.27 -12.57
CA ILE A 116 15.87 3.89 -12.01
C ILE A 116 17.08 3.05 -12.41
N SER A 117 18.06 3.58 -13.13
CA SER A 117 19.23 2.82 -13.61
C SER A 117 20.14 2.29 -12.49
N ASP A 118 20.90 1.22 -12.77
CA ASP A 118 21.88 0.66 -11.82
C ASP A 118 22.99 1.65 -11.44
N ASN A 119 23.37 2.55 -12.37
CA ASN A 119 24.39 3.58 -12.15
C ASN A 119 23.81 4.89 -11.56
N TRP A 120 22.58 4.85 -11.04
CA TRP A 120 21.96 6.03 -10.46
C TRP A 120 22.65 6.39 -9.14
N PRO A 121 23.25 7.59 -9.00
CA PRO A 121 24.04 7.94 -7.82
C PRO A 121 23.18 8.28 -6.60
N GLY A 122 21.86 8.39 -6.75
CA GLY A 122 21.00 8.94 -5.71
C GLY A 122 21.19 10.44 -5.52
N TYR A 123 20.55 10.98 -4.49
CA TYR A 123 20.76 12.35 -4.03
C TYR A 123 21.49 12.38 -2.69
N SER A 124 22.30 13.40 -2.49
CA SER A 124 22.93 13.65 -1.19
C SER A 124 21.86 13.89 -0.11
N LEU A 125 22.07 13.29 1.07
CA LEU A 125 21.21 13.44 2.24
C LEU A 125 21.17 14.90 2.73
N ASP A 126 22.25 15.66 2.56
CA ASP A 126 22.36 17.06 3.01
C ASP A 126 21.39 18.02 2.31
N LEU A 127 20.82 17.59 1.18
CA LEU A 127 19.85 18.37 0.41
C LEU A 127 18.41 18.23 0.93
N PHE A 128 18.18 17.32 1.88
CA PHE A 128 16.84 16.96 2.34
C PHE A 128 16.73 16.99 3.87
N THR A 129 15.51 17.19 4.35
CA THR A 129 15.17 17.04 5.76
C THR A 129 14.79 15.58 6.04
N TYR A 130 15.45 14.96 7.01
CA TYR A 130 15.11 13.61 7.47
C TYR A 130 15.36 13.47 8.99
N PRO A 131 14.82 12.43 9.66
CA PRO A 131 14.93 12.30 11.11
C PRO A 131 16.38 12.24 11.59
N GLN A 132 16.71 13.09 12.58
CA GLN A 132 18.08 13.25 13.08
C GLN A 132 18.67 11.97 13.67
N HIS A 133 17.84 11.07 14.21
CA HIS A 133 18.30 9.80 14.78
C HIS A 133 18.83 8.79 13.74
N TYR A 134 18.63 9.07 12.45
CA TYR A 134 19.21 8.32 11.33
C TYR A 134 20.43 8.99 10.69
N TYR A 135 20.94 10.07 11.28
CA TYR A 135 22.17 10.70 10.81
C TYR A 135 23.36 9.73 10.93
N GLY A 136 24.09 9.55 9.84
CA GLY A 136 25.20 8.58 9.77
C GLY A 136 24.80 7.13 9.46
N ASP A 137 23.50 6.80 9.39
CA ASP A 137 23.02 5.42 9.12
C ASP A 137 22.64 5.17 7.66
N LEU A 138 22.49 6.24 6.86
CA LEU A 138 22.04 6.20 5.47
C LEU A 138 23.20 6.53 4.52
N GLU A 139 23.17 5.98 3.31
CA GLU A 139 24.17 6.22 2.26
C GLU A 139 23.74 7.39 1.35
N TYR A 140 22.54 7.31 0.78
CA TYR A 140 21.95 8.35 -0.07
C TYR A 140 20.43 8.21 -0.16
N VAL A 141 19.76 9.26 -0.64
CA VAL A 141 18.34 9.23 -0.99
C VAL A 141 18.17 8.63 -2.37
N LEU A 142 17.50 7.48 -2.48
CA LEU A 142 17.20 6.83 -3.75
C LEU A 142 16.01 7.51 -4.43
N ILE A 143 14.91 7.68 -3.69
CA ILE A 143 13.67 8.29 -4.18
C ILE A 143 13.15 9.31 -3.15
N PRO A 144 13.18 10.62 -3.48
CA PRO A 144 12.58 11.66 -2.66
C PRO A 144 11.07 11.47 -2.49
N HIS A 145 10.56 11.90 -1.34
CA HIS A 145 9.15 11.73 -0.97
C HIS A 145 8.19 12.36 -1.98
N GLY A 146 8.50 13.57 -2.47
CA GLY A 146 7.66 14.25 -3.46
C GLY A 146 7.49 13.44 -4.75
N ILE A 147 8.57 12.81 -5.24
CA ILE A 147 8.54 11.97 -6.45
C ILE A 147 7.66 10.73 -6.23
N ILE A 148 7.66 10.17 -5.02
CA ILE A 148 6.78 9.05 -4.64
C ILE A 148 5.32 9.47 -4.72
N VAL A 149 4.98 10.64 -4.19
CA VAL A 149 3.61 11.19 -4.20
C VAL A 149 3.14 11.42 -5.65
N ASP A 150 3.95 12.10 -6.47
CA ASP A 150 3.63 12.36 -7.88
C ASP A 150 3.40 11.05 -8.67
N ARG A 151 4.24 10.04 -8.42
CA ARG A 151 4.11 8.75 -9.08
C ARG A 151 2.87 7.99 -8.59
N THR A 152 2.58 8.05 -7.29
CA THR A 152 1.37 7.45 -6.71
C THR A 152 0.11 8.08 -7.27
N GLU A 153 0.07 9.40 -7.48
CA GLU A 153 -1.05 10.08 -8.13
C GLU A 153 -1.28 9.54 -9.55
N ARG A 154 -0.20 9.33 -10.32
CA ARG A 154 -0.30 8.74 -11.66
C ARG A 154 -0.86 7.32 -11.62
N LEU A 155 -0.37 6.48 -10.70
CA LEU A 155 -0.87 5.10 -10.55
C LEU A 155 -2.36 5.09 -10.19
N ALA A 156 -2.81 5.98 -9.31
CA ALA A 156 -4.22 6.10 -8.97
C ALA A 156 -5.08 6.38 -10.22
N LYS A 157 -4.62 7.26 -11.12
CA LYS A 157 -5.31 7.55 -12.40
C LYS A 157 -5.38 6.31 -13.29
N ASP A 158 -4.27 5.60 -13.43
CA ASP A 158 -4.21 4.38 -14.25
C ASP A 158 -5.15 3.28 -13.69
N ILE A 159 -5.16 3.09 -12.37
CA ILE A 159 -6.04 2.13 -11.67
C ILE A 159 -7.52 2.50 -11.85
N VAL A 160 -7.89 3.76 -11.62
CA VAL A 160 -9.27 4.25 -11.79
C VAL A 160 -9.73 4.12 -13.25
N GLN A 161 -8.83 4.32 -14.22
CA GLN A 161 -9.13 4.16 -15.63
C GLN A 161 -9.44 2.69 -15.97
N ASP A 162 -8.64 1.76 -15.46
CA ASP A 162 -8.75 0.34 -15.78
C ASP A 162 -9.90 -0.35 -15.05
N ILE A 163 -10.15 0.02 -13.79
CA ILE A 163 -11.23 -0.54 -12.97
C ILE A 163 -12.60 0.01 -13.38
N GLY A 164 -12.65 1.25 -13.89
CA GLY A 164 -13.90 1.92 -14.24
C GLY A 164 -14.79 2.13 -13.02
N ASP A 165 -16.11 2.01 -13.20
CA ASP A 165 -17.12 2.26 -12.15
C ASP A 165 -17.40 1.01 -11.28
N ASN A 166 -16.48 0.06 -11.23
CA ASN A 166 -16.65 -1.15 -10.45
C ASN A 166 -16.21 -0.94 -9.00
N ASP A 167 -16.98 -1.49 -8.05
CA ASP A 167 -16.58 -1.58 -6.64
C ASP A 167 -15.26 -2.35 -6.48
N ILE A 168 -14.41 -1.88 -5.57
CA ILE A 168 -13.13 -2.52 -5.26
C ILE A 168 -12.94 -2.77 -3.76
N VAL A 169 -12.25 -3.86 -3.46
CA VAL A 169 -11.68 -4.14 -2.14
C VAL A 169 -10.17 -3.93 -2.23
N VAL A 170 -9.67 -2.91 -1.55
CA VAL A 170 -8.24 -2.63 -1.42
C VAL A 170 -7.70 -3.48 -0.28
N LEU A 171 -6.76 -4.36 -0.59
CA LEU A 171 -6.13 -5.27 0.36
C LEU A 171 -4.69 -4.82 0.61
N CYS A 172 -4.45 -4.16 1.73
CA CYS A 172 -3.14 -3.65 2.11
C CYS A 172 -2.28 -4.76 2.73
N VAL A 173 -1.07 -4.97 2.21
CA VAL A 173 -0.09 -5.87 2.82
C VAL A 173 0.71 -5.12 3.88
N LEU A 174 0.57 -5.57 5.13
CA LEU A 174 1.24 -5.01 6.29
C LEU A 174 2.57 -5.71 6.59
N LYS A 175 3.55 -5.01 7.16
CA LYS A 175 3.47 -3.61 7.60
C LYS A 175 3.82 -2.62 6.50
N GLY A 176 4.86 -2.86 5.70
CA GLY A 176 5.48 -1.82 4.88
C GLY A 176 4.58 -1.20 3.80
N GLY A 177 3.55 -1.93 3.32
CA GLY A 177 2.59 -1.37 2.36
C GLY A 177 1.66 -0.28 2.91
N TYR A 178 1.61 -0.06 4.24
CA TYR A 178 0.59 0.82 4.85
C TYR A 178 0.64 2.26 4.32
N LYS A 179 1.83 2.82 4.13
CA LYS A 179 1.99 4.22 3.73
C LYS A 179 1.66 4.41 2.25
N PHE A 180 2.16 3.52 1.39
CA PHE A 180 1.80 3.52 -0.03
C PHE A 180 0.29 3.30 -0.24
N CYS A 181 -0.31 2.36 0.50
CA CYS A 181 -1.75 2.11 0.45
C CYS A 181 -2.56 3.34 0.86
N ALA A 182 -2.20 4.00 1.97
CA ALA A 182 -2.89 5.19 2.44
C ALA A 182 -2.88 6.30 1.38
N ASP A 183 -1.72 6.60 0.81
CA ASP A 183 -1.57 7.66 -0.18
C ASP A 183 -2.28 7.30 -1.49
N LEU A 184 -2.18 6.05 -1.95
CA LEU A 184 -2.89 5.56 -3.13
C LEU A 184 -4.42 5.66 -2.99
N VAL A 185 -4.96 5.21 -1.86
CA VAL A 185 -6.40 5.31 -1.56
C VAL A 185 -6.85 6.77 -1.50
N GLU A 186 -6.05 7.67 -0.93
CA GLU A 186 -6.36 9.10 -0.90
C GLU A 186 -6.43 9.70 -2.31
N HIS A 187 -5.48 9.36 -3.20
CA HIS A 187 -5.52 9.81 -4.59
C HIS A 187 -6.74 9.23 -5.34
N ILE A 188 -7.10 7.97 -5.12
CA ILE A 188 -8.32 7.39 -5.73
C ILE A 188 -9.58 8.11 -5.21
N LYS A 189 -9.68 8.37 -3.90
CA LYS A 189 -10.78 9.14 -3.30
C LYS A 189 -10.90 10.53 -3.93
N ASN A 190 -9.77 11.20 -4.13
CA ASN A 190 -9.72 12.53 -4.76
C ASN A 190 -10.22 12.48 -6.20
N LEU A 191 -9.84 11.45 -6.98
CA LEU A 191 -10.36 11.27 -8.34
C LEU A 191 -11.86 10.97 -8.34
N SER A 192 -12.35 10.13 -7.44
CA SER A 192 -13.79 9.80 -7.36
C SER A 192 -14.67 10.97 -6.91
N ARG A 193 -14.14 11.90 -6.11
CA ARG A 193 -14.89 13.09 -5.65
C ARG A 193 -14.90 14.23 -6.66
N ASN A 194 -13.86 14.34 -7.48
CA ASN A 194 -13.68 15.45 -8.42
C ASN A 194 -13.98 15.06 -9.88
N SER A 195 -14.49 13.86 -10.11
CA SER A 195 -14.91 13.39 -11.44
C SER A 195 -16.33 12.84 -11.41
N GLU A 196 -16.92 12.62 -12.58
CA GLU A 196 -18.24 12.00 -12.72
C GLU A 196 -18.23 10.49 -12.41
N ARG A 197 -17.06 9.90 -12.15
CA ARG A 197 -16.90 8.48 -11.85
C ARG A 197 -16.92 8.23 -10.35
N PHE A 198 -17.73 7.27 -9.93
CA PHE A 198 -17.85 6.87 -8.53
C PHE A 198 -17.34 5.44 -8.35
N ILE A 199 -16.35 5.27 -7.48
CA ILE A 199 -15.81 3.95 -7.11
C ILE A 199 -16.04 3.75 -5.62
N SER A 200 -16.87 2.76 -5.28
CA SER A 200 -17.01 2.32 -3.89
C SER A 200 -15.80 1.49 -3.49
N MET A 201 -15.12 1.92 -2.42
CA MET A 201 -13.92 1.25 -1.92
C MET A 201 -14.16 0.70 -0.52
N LYS A 202 -13.78 -0.56 -0.31
CA LYS A 202 -13.57 -1.14 1.02
C LYS A 202 -12.08 -1.37 1.21
N VAL A 203 -11.58 -1.17 2.41
CA VAL A 203 -10.15 -1.38 2.73
C VAL A 203 -10.05 -2.48 3.77
N ASP A 204 -9.16 -3.44 3.52
CA ASP A 204 -8.82 -4.50 4.45
C ASP A 204 -7.28 -4.65 4.52
N PHE A 205 -6.80 -5.29 5.58
CA PHE A 205 -5.38 -5.39 5.89
C PHE A 205 -4.97 -6.82 6.16
N VAL A 206 -3.95 -7.30 5.47
CA VAL A 206 -3.37 -8.63 5.69
C VAL A 206 -1.92 -8.50 6.09
N ARG A 207 -1.44 -9.37 6.98
CA ARG A 207 -0.04 -9.47 7.33
C ARG A 207 0.49 -10.83 6.91
N LEU A 208 1.61 -10.85 6.20
CA LEU A 208 2.27 -12.09 5.82
C LEU A 208 3.37 -12.40 6.83
N LYS A 209 3.37 -13.63 7.36
CA LYS A 209 4.49 -14.16 8.15
C LYS A 209 5.01 -15.42 7.48
N SER A 210 6.30 -15.44 7.17
CA SER A 210 7.02 -16.67 6.85
C SER A 210 7.39 -17.38 8.15
N TYR A 211 7.00 -18.65 8.31
CA TYR A 211 7.47 -19.47 9.42
C TYR A 211 8.98 -19.79 9.27
N HIS A 212 9.70 -19.80 10.41
CA HIS A 212 11.14 -20.09 10.51
C HIS A 212 11.45 -21.48 11.09
N ASN A 213 10.53 -22.44 10.98
CA ASN A 213 10.85 -23.82 11.38
C ASN A 213 11.40 -24.59 10.18
N ASP A 214 12.73 -24.73 10.14
CA ASP A 214 13.65 -25.76 9.59
C ASP A 214 13.24 -26.77 8.50
N GLN A 215 12.09 -26.69 7.85
CA GLN A 215 11.64 -27.71 6.88
C GLN A 215 11.01 -27.14 5.60
N SER A 216 10.47 -25.93 5.55
CA SER A 216 10.21 -25.27 4.26
C SER A 216 9.88 -23.78 4.40
N MET A 217 10.38 -22.95 3.50
CA MET A 217 9.90 -21.57 3.30
C MET A 217 8.56 -21.52 2.52
N GLN A 218 7.83 -22.65 2.45
CA GLN A 218 6.61 -22.79 1.63
C GLN A 218 5.34 -22.43 2.38
N ASP A 219 5.34 -22.48 3.72
CA ASP A 219 4.17 -22.16 4.53
C ASP A 219 4.24 -20.70 5.02
N MET A 220 3.83 -19.78 4.16
CA MET A 220 3.58 -18.38 4.55
C MET A 220 2.15 -18.27 5.07
N GLN A 221 1.99 -17.85 6.32
CA GLN A 221 0.69 -17.63 6.94
C GLN A 221 0.21 -16.21 6.68
N ILE A 222 -1.04 -16.10 6.22
CA ILE A 222 -1.78 -14.84 6.20
C ILE A 222 -2.39 -14.64 7.57
N ILE A 223 -1.99 -13.57 8.25
CA ILE A 223 -2.43 -13.20 9.60
C ILE A 223 -3.13 -11.86 9.52
N GLY A 224 -4.32 -11.76 10.09
CA GLY A 224 -5.11 -10.54 10.04
C GLY A 224 -5.79 -10.34 8.69
N GLY A 225 -6.82 -9.51 8.72
CA GLY A 225 -7.81 -9.37 7.66
C GLY A 225 -9.14 -9.95 8.11
N ASP A 226 -10.23 -9.44 7.54
CA ASP A 226 -11.51 -10.11 7.63
C ASP A 226 -11.43 -11.51 7.01
N ASP A 227 -12.45 -12.35 7.24
CA ASP A 227 -12.58 -13.62 6.53
C ASP A 227 -12.45 -13.39 5.01
N LEU A 228 -11.41 -13.99 4.41
CA LEU A 228 -11.09 -13.85 2.98
C LEU A 228 -12.25 -14.32 2.07
N SER A 229 -13.21 -15.08 2.61
CA SER A 229 -14.47 -15.40 1.92
C SER A 229 -15.25 -14.16 1.46
N LYS A 230 -15.08 -13.00 2.11
CA LYS A 230 -15.69 -11.73 1.70
C LYS A 230 -15.18 -11.21 0.35
N LEU A 231 -14.07 -11.75 -0.15
CA LEU A 231 -13.49 -11.40 -1.46
C LEU A 231 -14.17 -12.12 -2.63
N THR A 232 -15.03 -13.12 -2.37
CA THR A 232 -15.74 -13.88 -3.42
C THR A 232 -16.55 -12.96 -4.33
N GLY A 233 -16.32 -13.05 -5.64
CA GLY A 233 -16.99 -12.23 -6.65
C GLY A 233 -16.67 -10.73 -6.60
N LYS A 234 -15.67 -10.30 -5.82
CA LYS A 234 -15.24 -8.89 -5.73
C LYS A 234 -14.03 -8.60 -6.63
N ASN A 235 -13.84 -7.33 -7.00
CA ASN A 235 -12.58 -6.89 -7.59
C ASN A 235 -11.63 -6.53 -6.46
N VAL A 236 -10.47 -7.17 -6.42
CA VAL A 236 -9.48 -7.03 -5.34
C VAL A 236 -8.26 -6.31 -5.89
N LEU A 237 -7.87 -5.22 -5.23
CA LEU A 237 -6.63 -4.50 -5.49
C LEU A 237 -5.68 -4.73 -4.32
N ILE A 238 -4.68 -5.59 -4.52
CA ILE A 238 -3.63 -5.83 -3.52
C ILE A 238 -2.62 -4.69 -3.60
N VAL A 239 -2.25 -4.11 -2.46
CA VAL A 239 -1.28 -3.03 -2.37
C VAL A 239 -0.09 -3.47 -1.53
N GLU A 240 1.07 -3.54 -2.17
CA GLU A 240 2.36 -3.99 -1.61
C GLU A 240 3.40 -2.88 -1.68
N ASP A 241 4.37 -2.85 -0.77
CA ASP A 241 5.46 -1.88 -0.80
C ASP A 241 6.53 -2.22 -1.86
N ILE A 242 7.03 -3.46 -1.88
CA ILE A 242 8.13 -3.87 -2.74
C ILE A 242 8.00 -5.33 -3.22
N VAL A 243 8.14 -5.53 -4.52
CA VAL A 243 8.27 -6.85 -5.13
C VAL A 243 9.74 -7.12 -5.49
N GLY A 244 10.37 -8.01 -4.72
CA GLY A 244 11.69 -8.56 -5.00
C GLY A 244 11.62 -9.83 -5.85
N THR A 245 11.75 -10.99 -5.21
CA THR A 245 11.67 -12.30 -5.90
C THR A 245 10.26 -12.69 -6.35
N GLY A 246 9.23 -12.01 -5.84
CA GLY A 246 7.82 -12.30 -6.15
C GLY A 246 7.22 -13.50 -5.42
N ARG A 247 7.99 -14.22 -4.57
CA ARG A 247 7.49 -15.39 -3.84
C ARG A 247 6.30 -15.07 -2.94
N THR A 248 6.39 -13.99 -2.17
CA THR A 248 5.33 -13.46 -1.29
C THR A 248 4.04 -13.25 -2.07
N MET A 249 4.11 -12.54 -3.19
CA MET A 249 2.95 -12.27 -4.03
C MET A 249 2.35 -13.54 -4.62
N LYS A 250 3.16 -14.49 -5.10
CA LYS A 250 2.65 -15.78 -5.61
C LYS A 250 1.86 -16.54 -4.54
N VAL A 251 2.36 -16.58 -3.30
CA VAL A 251 1.64 -17.25 -2.20
C VAL A 251 0.36 -16.52 -1.83
N LEU A 252 0.39 -15.19 -1.77
CA LEU A 252 -0.81 -14.39 -1.48
C LEU A 252 -1.88 -14.57 -2.55
N LEU A 253 -1.52 -14.49 -3.83
CA LEU A 253 -2.42 -14.70 -4.96
C LEU A 253 -3.03 -16.10 -4.94
N ASN A 254 -2.21 -17.14 -4.79
CA ASN A 254 -2.69 -18.53 -4.70
C ASN A 254 -3.68 -18.74 -3.55
N ASN A 255 -3.58 -17.99 -2.45
CA ASN A 255 -4.53 -18.07 -1.35
C ASN A 255 -5.83 -17.30 -1.63
N ILE A 256 -5.76 -16.12 -2.22
CA ILE A 256 -6.94 -15.31 -2.54
C ILE A 256 -7.75 -15.95 -3.68
N GLU A 257 -7.10 -16.54 -4.68
CA GLU A 257 -7.75 -17.18 -5.83
C GLU A 257 -8.69 -18.33 -5.44
N LYS A 258 -8.42 -19.02 -4.31
CA LYS A 258 -9.29 -20.08 -3.77
C LYS A 258 -10.70 -19.58 -3.47
N TYR A 259 -10.86 -18.29 -3.15
CA TYR A 259 -12.14 -17.66 -2.85
C TYR A 259 -12.85 -17.11 -4.09
N LYS A 260 -12.29 -17.30 -5.29
CA LYS A 260 -12.87 -16.90 -6.58
C LYS A 260 -13.32 -15.43 -6.63
N PRO A 261 -12.41 -14.47 -6.41
CA PRO A 261 -12.70 -13.07 -6.69
C PRO A 261 -13.03 -12.86 -8.18
N LYS A 262 -13.77 -11.80 -8.50
CA LYS A 262 -14.11 -11.43 -9.88
C LYS A 262 -12.86 -10.99 -10.65
N MET A 263 -11.96 -10.28 -9.97
CA MET A 263 -10.70 -9.78 -10.52
C MET A 263 -9.69 -9.64 -9.38
N ILE A 264 -8.42 -9.91 -9.67
CA ILE A 264 -7.32 -9.55 -8.79
C ILE A 264 -6.36 -8.66 -9.59
N LYS A 265 -5.97 -7.54 -8.99
CA LYS A 265 -4.93 -6.65 -9.48
C LYS A 265 -3.92 -6.38 -8.38
N VAL A 266 -2.66 -6.20 -8.75
CA VAL A 266 -1.59 -5.90 -7.80
C VAL A 266 -0.94 -4.57 -8.13
N ALA A 267 -0.90 -3.69 -7.14
CA ALA A 267 -0.13 -2.46 -7.15
C ALA A 267 1.05 -2.59 -6.19
N SER A 268 2.26 -2.30 -6.67
CA SER A 268 3.44 -2.23 -5.83
C SER A 268 4.17 -0.91 -6.00
N LEU A 269 4.68 -0.32 -4.92
CA LEU A 269 5.46 0.91 -5.07
C LEU A 269 6.78 0.64 -5.81
N LEU A 270 7.48 -0.43 -5.43
CA LEU A 270 8.81 -0.77 -5.95
C LEU A 270 8.84 -2.17 -6.56
N VAL A 271 9.53 -2.32 -7.68
CA VAL A 271 9.88 -3.62 -8.26
C VAL A 271 11.38 -3.69 -8.41
N LYS A 272 12.02 -4.71 -7.83
CA LYS A 272 13.46 -4.91 -7.99
C LYS A 272 13.77 -5.61 -9.30
N ARG A 273 14.78 -5.11 -10.02
CA ARG A 273 15.40 -5.84 -11.12
C ARG A 273 16.27 -6.94 -10.55
N THR A 274 15.71 -8.14 -10.46
CA THR A 274 16.44 -9.34 -10.05
C THR A 274 16.84 -10.15 -11.28
N SER A 275 17.96 -10.87 -11.19
CA SER A 275 18.48 -11.72 -12.28
C SER A 275 17.67 -13.02 -12.50
N ARG A 276 16.57 -13.22 -11.76
CA ARG A 276 15.80 -14.47 -11.79
C ARG A 276 14.69 -14.40 -12.84
N PRO A 277 14.61 -15.38 -13.76
CA PRO A 277 13.61 -15.38 -14.83
C PRO A 277 12.16 -15.58 -14.33
N ASP A 278 11.97 -16.13 -13.13
CA ASP A 278 10.64 -16.48 -12.58
C ASP A 278 9.99 -15.37 -11.74
N GLY A 279 10.43 -14.11 -11.90
CA GLY A 279 9.91 -12.98 -11.14
C GLY A 279 8.40 -12.76 -11.33
N TYR A 280 7.71 -12.34 -10.28
CA TYR A 280 6.33 -11.86 -10.38
C TYR A 280 6.35 -10.36 -10.77
N ARG A 281 5.54 -9.96 -11.75
CA ARG A 281 5.39 -8.57 -12.16
C ARG A 281 4.00 -8.04 -11.78
N PRO A 282 3.90 -7.00 -10.94
CA PRO A 282 2.63 -6.34 -10.63
C PRO A 282 1.95 -5.74 -11.86
N ASP A 283 0.63 -5.62 -11.83
CA ASP A 283 -0.15 -4.90 -12.84
C ASP A 283 0.21 -3.40 -12.85
N TYR A 284 0.39 -2.83 -11.66
CA TYR A 284 0.75 -1.43 -11.45
C TYR A 284 2.01 -1.35 -10.60
N TYR A 285 3.01 -0.59 -11.07
CA TYR A 285 4.20 -0.35 -10.26
C TYR A 285 4.72 1.09 -10.37
N GLY A 286 5.17 1.62 -9.24
CA GLY A 286 5.70 2.97 -9.15
C GLY A 286 7.06 3.07 -9.80
N PHE A 287 8.04 2.36 -9.25
CA PHE A 287 9.43 2.42 -9.67
C PHE A 287 10.00 1.03 -9.86
N GLU A 288 10.85 0.90 -10.88
CA GLU A 288 11.69 -0.27 -11.06
C GLU A 288 13.11 0.10 -10.61
N ILE A 289 13.61 -0.56 -9.56
CA ILE A 289 14.86 -0.21 -8.88
C ILE A 289 15.93 -1.30 -9.05
N PRO A 290 17.22 -0.97 -8.90
CA PRO A 290 18.28 -1.97 -8.81
C PRO A 290 18.06 -2.89 -7.61
N ASP A 291 18.75 -4.04 -7.57
CA ASP A 291 18.67 -4.97 -6.43
C ASP A 291 19.47 -4.46 -5.22
N LEU A 292 18.96 -3.40 -4.60
CA LEU A 292 19.52 -2.74 -3.42
C LEU A 292 18.63 -2.98 -2.21
N PHE A 293 19.22 -2.96 -1.01
CA PHE A 293 18.42 -2.96 0.22
C PHE A 293 18.02 -1.51 0.53
N VAL A 294 16.71 -1.25 0.52
CA VAL A 294 16.13 0.09 0.67
C VAL A 294 15.24 0.17 1.90
N VAL A 295 15.21 1.35 2.52
CA VAL A 295 14.43 1.65 3.73
C VAL A 295 13.70 2.98 3.58
N GLY A 296 12.72 3.23 4.43
CA GLY A 296 11.92 4.45 4.41
C GLY A 296 10.66 4.34 3.57
N TYR A 297 9.78 5.32 3.74
CA TYR A 297 8.40 5.28 3.27
C TYR A 297 7.70 3.98 3.70
N ALA A 298 7.76 3.69 5.00
CA ALA A 298 7.29 2.45 5.64
C ALA A 298 8.08 1.17 5.38
N LEU A 299 9.03 1.14 4.43
CA LEU A 299 10.02 0.05 4.30
C LEU A 299 10.97 0.07 5.50
N ASP A 300 11.40 -1.10 5.94
CA ASP A 300 12.18 -1.22 7.18
C ASP A 300 13.48 -2.02 7.05
N TYR A 301 14.32 -1.81 8.05
CA TYR A 301 15.37 -2.75 8.44
C TYR A 301 15.16 -3.09 9.92
N ASN A 302 14.78 -4.33 10.20
CA ASN A 302 14.50 -4.82 11.56
C ASN A 302 13.55 -3.90 12.35
N GLU A 303 12.43 -3.51 11.73
CA GLU A 303 11.40 -2.61 12.27
C GLU A 303 11.81 -1.13 12.46
N HIS A 304 13.06 -0.77 12.12
CA HIS A 304 13.50 0.63 12.06
C HIS A 304 13.27 1.25 10.67
N PHE A 305 13.39 2.58 10.57
CA PHE A 305 13.30 3.38 9.35
C PHE A 305 11.90 3.53 8.73
N ARG A 306 10.84 2.94 9.31
CA ARG A 306 9.47 3.09 8.78
C ARG A 306 8.94 4.53 8.83
N ASP A 307 9.48 5.34 9.74
CA ASP A 307 9.19 6.76 9.97
C ASP A 307 10.02 7.72 9.09
N LEU A 308 10.95 7.19 8.29
CA LEU A 308 11.69 7.97 7.30
C LEU A 308 10.79 8.25 6.09
N ASN A 309 10.70 9.50 5.63
CA ASN A 309 9.83 9.88 4.50
C ASN A 309 10.38 9.47 3.13
N HIS A 310 11.70 9.53 2.96
CA HIS A 310 12.37 9.23 1.71
C HIS A 310 12.70 7.75 1.63
N ILE A 311 12.75 7.21 0.40
CA ILE A 311 13.32 5.87 0.19
C ILE A 311 14.83 6.06 0.04
N CYS A 312 15.58 5.46 0.96
CA CYS A 312 17.03 5.59 1.05
C CYS A 312 17.72 4.23 1.01
N VAL A 313 19.00 4.24 0.68
CA VAL A 313 19.89 3.09 0.85
C VAL A 313 20.57 3.20 2.22
N ILE A 314 20.60 2.09 2.96
CA ILE A 314 21.23 2.00 4.27
C ILE A 314 22.73 1.68 4.11
N ASN A 315 23.59 2.42 4.82
CA ASN A 315 25.03 2.17 4.79
C ASN A 315 25.44 1.04 5.76
N ASP A 316 26.71 0.64 5.75
CA ASP A 316 27.17 -0.49 6.58
C ASP A 316 27.17 -0.18 8.08
N HIS A 317 27.32 1.09 8.47
CA HIS A 317 27.17 1.51 9.87
C HIS A 317 25.73 1.28 10.36
N GLY A 318 24.73 1.76 9.60
CA GLY A 318 23.32 1.56 9.90
C GLY A 318 22.94 0.08 9.95
N LYS A 319 23.38 -0.73 8.97
CA LYS A 319 23.16 -2.19 8.99
C LYS A 319 23.70 -2.83 10.25
N THR A 320 24.89 -2.44 10.69
CA THR A 320 25.51 -2.99 11.90
C THR A 320 24.77 -2.57 13.16
N LYS A 321 24.39 -1.29 13.26
CA LYS A 321 23.72 -0.69 14.40
C LYS A 321 22.36 -1.31 14.71
N TYR A 322 21.59 -1.65 13.68
CA TYR A 322 20.22 -2.15 13.81
C TYR A 322 20.08 -3.65 13.54
N ARG A 323 21.19 -4.39 13.48
CA ARG A 323 21.17 -5.85 13.29
C ARG A 323 20.56 -6.54 14.51
N VAL A 324 19.72 -7.55 14.28
CA VAL A 324 19.14 -8.44 15.29
C VAL A 324 19.81 -9.81 15.20
#